data_AF-A0A920V1I5-F1
#
_entry.id   AF-A0A920V1I5-F1
#
_cell.length_a   1.000
_cell.length_b   1.000
_cell.length_c   1.000
_cell.angle_alpha   90.00
_cell.angle_beta   90.00
_cell.angle_gamma   90.00
#
_symmetry.space_group_name_H-M   'P 1'
#
loop_
_entity.id
_entity.type
_entity.pdbx_description
1 polymer ?
#
loop_
_entity_poly.entity_id
_entity_poly.type
_entity_poly.pdbx_seq_one_letter_code
_entity_poly.pdbx_strand_id
1 'polypeptide(L)'
;MSASSAMMGLVLHRGLTVDYNLDVAIDTGHDRSHHDFPASTIRSSRPHRMARPFFRRLRMALTLCLFAGMILAVGAGCHEAEISTYTVPKPSKVYADNHEEGPDGMLAAMIARKTQKQAWFFKIAGLKGPVTVKQAAFREFLTSVRFDEKSGNPEWTLPTGWQQPGGVSSSGMGYATLTVGTEPDSLELTVIRLPLPDSDFDAYLLQNVNRWRKQLRLADCRLRI
;
A
#
# COMPACT_ATOMS: atom_id res chain seq x y z
N MET A 1 -23.93 30.91 37.56
CA MET A 1 -25.10 31.06 36.67
C MET A 1 -24.73 32.11 35.64
N SER A 2 -24.94 32.03 34.33
CA SER A 2 -25.36 31.01 33.36
C SER A 2 -25.47 31.76 32.01
N ALA A 3 -24.94 31.20 30.90
CA ALA A 3 -25.25 31.44 29.46
C ALA A 3 -25.20 32.92 28.92
N SER A 4 -25.04 33.27 27.65
CA SER A 4 -25.18 32.64 26.32
C SER A 4 -24.52 33.60 25.30
N SER A 5 -23.62 33.18 24.40
CA SER A 5 -23.87 32.67 23.03
C SER A 5 -23.91 33.74 21.92
N ALA A 6 -23.03 33.60 20.92
CA ALA A 6 -23.32 33.92 19.53
C ALA A 6 -22.40 33.10 18.60
N MET A 7 -22.99 32.11 17.92
CA MET A 7 -22.40 31.30 16.85
C MET A 7 -22.27 32.11 15.56
N MET A 8 -21.20 31.85 14.80
CA MET A 8 -21.24 31.93 13.33
C MET A 8 -20.36 30.82 12.77
N GLY A 9 -21.02 29.82 12.17
CA GLY A 9 -20.39 28.65 11.59
C GLY A 9 -19.94 28.90 10.15
N LEU A 10 -18.79 28.33 9.79
CA LEU A 10 -18.42 28.04 8.42
C LEU A 10 -18.05 26.55 8.35
N VAL A 11 -18.89 25.78 7.65
CA VAL A 11 -18.67 24.37 7.35
C VAL A 11 -17.55 24.28 6.31
N LEU A 12 -16.43 23.65 6.67
CA LEU A 12 -15.38 23.26 5.73
C LEU A 12 -15.09 21.77 5.86
N HIS A 13 -15.01 21.12 4.69
CA HIS A 13 -14.83 19.70 4.46
C HIS A 13 -13.78 19.03 5.36
N ARG A 14 -14.14 17.85 5.87
CA ARG A 14 -13.37 16.94 6.73
C ARG A 14 -11.95 16.67 6.19
N GLY A 15 -10.96 17.35 6.74
CA GLY A 15 -9.56 16.92 6.80
C GLY A 15 -9.18 16.78 8.28
N LEU A 16 -8.92 15.56 8.73
CA LEU A 16 -8.46 15.30 10.10
C LEU A 16 -6.94 15.49 10.15
N THR A 17 -6.50 16.64 10.66
CA THR A 17 -5.21 16.72 11.36
C THR A 17 -5.38 16.04 12.70
N VAL A 18 -4.60 14.99 12.97
CA VAL A 18 -4.60 14.33 14.28
C VAL A 18 -3.86 15.23 15.27
N ASP A 19 -4.60 16.12 15.92
CA ASP A 19 -4.26 16.68 17.23
C ASP A 19 -5.09 15.94 18.30
N TYR A 20 -4.48 15.67 19.43
CA TYR A 20 -4.96 14.79 20.49
C TYR A 20 -6.02 15.48 21.37
N ASN A 21 -7.32 15.15 21.20
CA ASN A 21 -8.36 15.06 22.25
C ASN A 21 -9.79 14.89 21.69
N LEU A 22 -10.49 13.89 22.26
CA LEU A 22 -11.94 13.68 22.47
C LEU A 22 -12.97 13.59 21.31
N ASP A 23 -13.68 12.45 21.35
CA ASP A 23 -15.07 12.08 20.99
C ASP A 23 -15.77 12.69 19.76
N VAL A 24 -16.33 11.81 18.90
CA VAL A 24 -17.75 11.86 18.46
C VAL A 24 -18.13 10.65 17.59
N ALA A 25 -19.39 10.23 17.76
CA ALA A 25 -20.03 8.99 17.40
C ALA A 25 -20.41 8.75 15.91
N ILE A 26 -20.72 7.47 15.67
CA ILE A 26 -20.99 6.74 14.43
C ILE A 26 -22.46 6.85 13.99
N ASP A 27 -22.72 6.73 12.68
CA ASP A 27 -24.01 6.27 12.14
C ASP A 27 -23.76 5.18 11.07
N THR A 28 -24.46 4.05 11.19
CA THR A 28 -24.29 2.82 10.40
C THR A 28 -25.55 2.48 9.63
N GLY A 29 -25.44 2.23 8.33
CA GLY A 29 -26.49 1.64 7.49
C GLY A 29 -25.97 0.41 6.74
N HIS A 30 -26.61 -0.73 7.03
CA HIS A 30 -26.40 -2.08 6.49
C HIS A 30 -27.11 -2.25 5.13
N ASP A 31 -26.63 -3.12 4.22
CA ASP A 31 -27.34 -4.34 3.77
C ASP A 31 -26.55 -5.16 2.71
N ARG A 32 -26.78 -6.47 2.69
CA ARG A 32 -26.16 -7.52 1.87
C ARG A 32 -27.14 -8.05 0.82
N SER A 33 -26.66 -8.54 -0.34
CA SER A 33 -27.27 -9.73 -1.00
C SER A 33 -26.32 -10.41 -2.01
N HIS A 34 -26.37 -11.76 -2.03
CA HIS A 34 -25.67 -12.71 -2.91
C HIS A 34 -26.54 -13.12 -4.12
N HIS A 35 -25.93 -13.63 -5.20
CA HIS A 35 -26.61 -14.44 -6.22
C HIS A 35 -25.74 -15.61 -6.74
N ASP A 36 -26.36 -16.80 -6.82
CA ASP A 36 -25.87 -18.06 -7.37
C ASP A 36 -26.23 -18.24 -8.86
N PHE A 37 -25.49 -19.10 -9.57
CA PHE A 37 -25.72 -19.55 -10.96
C PHE A 37 -25.99 -21.07 -11.04
N PRO A 38 -26.79 -21.56 -12.01
CA PRO A 38 -26.95 -23.00 -12.25
C PRO A 38 -26.24 -23.55 -13.50
N ALA A 39 -25.99 -24.86 -13.45
CA ALA A 39 -25.35 -25.70 -14.46
C ALA A 39 -26.33 -26.27 -15.51
N SER A 40 -25.78 -26.75 -16.64
CA SER A 40 -26.49 -27.61 -17.58
C SER A 40 -25.61 -28.78 -18.03
N THR A 41 -26.23 -29.96 -18.14
CA THR A 41 -25.64 -31.27 -18.45
C THR A 41 -26.21 -31.75 -19.79
N ILE A 42 -25.40 -32.35 -20.67
CA ILE A 42 -25.93 -33.12 -21.82
C ILE A 42 -25.20 -34.47 -21.97
N ARG A 43 -26.02 -35.44 -22.39
CA ARG A 43 -25.95 -36.89 -22.30
C ARG A 43 -25.27 -37.56 -23.51
N SER A 44 -24.82 -38.78 -23.24
CA SER A 44 -24.13 -39.79 -24.06
C SER A 44 -24.84 -40.27 -25.33
N SER A 45 -24.05 -40.84 -26.25
CA SER A 45 -24.38 -42.08 -26.95
C SER A 45 -23.13 -42.79 -27.49
N ARG A 46 -23.01 -44.10 -27.25
CA ARG A 46 -22.01 -45.01 -27.85
C ARG A 46 -22.64 -45.78 -29.00
N PRO A 47 -21.83 -46.29 -29.95
CA PRO A 47 -22.11 -47.65 -30.40
C PRO A 47 -20.87 -48.57 -30.56
N HIS A 48 -21.19 -49.84 -30.33
CA HIS A 48 -20.73 -51.12 -30.87
C HIS A 48 -19.24 -51.52 -30.96
N ARG A 49 -19.05 -52.79 -30.57
CA ARG A 49 -17.82 -53.55 -30.41
C ARG A 49 -17.81 -54.64 -31.49
N MET A 50 -16.75 -54.75 -32.29
CA MET A 50 -16.42 -55.99 -32.99
C MET A 50 -14.91 -56.23 -33.05
N ALA A 51 -14.56 -57.50 -32.80
CA ALA A 51 -13.35 -58.25 -33.09
C ALA A 51 -11.96 -57.61 -32.89
N ARG A 52 -11.20 -58.15 -31.93
CA ARG A 52 -9.74 -58.26 -31.96
C ARG A 52 -9.38 -59.71 -31.73
N PRO A 53 -8.48 -60.28 -32.53
CA PRO A 53 -7.18 -60.60 -31.95
C PRO A 53 -6.04 -60.18 -32.88
N PHE A 54 -4.80 -60.25 -32.41
CA PHE A 54 -3.52 -59.92 -33.06
C PHE A 54 -2.84 -58.56 -32.80
N PHE A 55 -3.53 -57.46 -32.47
CA PHE A 55 -2.86 -56.16 -32.22
C PHE A 55 -2.80 -55.68 -30.75
N ARG A 56 -2.78 -56.59 -29.77
CA ARG A 56 -2.80 -56.21 -28.34
C ARG A 56 -1.41 -56.08 -27.69
N ARG A 57 -0.39 -56.80 -28.16
CA ARG A 57 0.95 -56.78 -27.52
C ARG A 57 1.80 -55.58 -27.94
N LEU A 58 1.74 -55.17 -29.22
CA LEU A 58 2.55 -54.07 -29.74
C LEU A 58 2.05 -52.66 -29.31
N ARG A 59 0.73 -52.46 -29.20
CA ARG A 59 0.15 -51.20 -28.73
C ARG A 59 0.41 -50.94 -27.25
N MET A 60 0.45 -51.98 -26.41
CA MET A 60 0.69 -51.83 -24.98
C MET A 60 2.14 -51.41 -24.67
N ALA A 61 3.12 -51.94 -25.43
CA ALA A 61 4.52 -51.55 -25.32
C ALA A 61 4.75 -50.09 -25.78
N LEU A 62 4.14 -49.67 -26.89
CA LEU A 62 4.28 -48.31 -27.41
C LEU A 62 3.67 -47.25 -26.46
N THR A 63 2.56 -47.59 -25.80
CA THR A 63 1.90 -46.70 -24.83
C THR A 63 2.71 -46.60 -23.54
N LEU A 64 3.33 -47.70 -23.09
CA LEU A 64 4.24 -47.68 -21.93
C LEU A 64 5.49 -46.84 -22.19
N CYS A 65 6.08 -46.92 -23.39
CA CYS A 65 7.24 -46.10 -23.77
C CYS A 65 6.89 -44.61 -23.86
N LEU A 66 5.70 -44.24 -24.34
CA LEU A 66 5.25 -42.85 -24.38
C LEU A 66 4.98 -42.28 -22.98
N PHE A 67 4.38 -43.06 -22.08
CA PHE A 67 4.21 -42.64 -20.67
C PHE A 67 5.56 -42.57 -19.94
N ALA A 68 6.48 -43.52 -20.15
CA ALA A 68 7.82 -43.46 -19.57
C ALA A 68 8.62 -42.26 -20.08
N GLY A 69 8.54 -41.94 -21.38
CA GLY A 69 9.17 -40.76 -21.96
C GLY A 69 8.59 -39.44 -21.42
N MET A 70 7.27 -39.38 -21.20
CA MET A 70 6.60 -38.21 -20.62
C MET A 70 6.95 -38.04 -19.13
N ILE A 71 7.08 -39.12 -18.36
CA ILE A 71 7.52 -39.09 -16.95
C ILE A 71 8.98 -38.63 -16.85
N LEU A 72 9.86 -39.07 -17.76
CA LEU A 72 11.26 -38.63 -17.81
C LEU A 72 11.40 -37.14 -18.20
N ALA A 73 10.51 -36.60 -19.04
CA ALA A 73 10.54 -35.19 -19.44
C ALA A 73 10.07 -34.22 -18.34
N VAL A 74 9.17 -34.64 -17.45
CA VAL A 74 8.65 -33.81 -16.35
C VAL A 74 9.64 -33.72 -15.17
N GLY A 75 10.52 -34.72 -14.99
CA GLY A 75 11.49 -34.76 -13.89
C GLY A 75 12.69 -33.81 -14.03
N ALA A 76 12.95 -33.25 -15.22
CA ALA A 76 14.12 -32.41 -15.47
C ALA A 76 13.87 -30.90 -15.24
N GLY A 77 12.66 -30.49 -14.85
CA GLY A 77 12.22 -29.09 -14.87
C GLY A 77 12.09 -28.37 -13.52
N CYS A 78 12.41 -29.00 -12.38
CA CYS A 78 12.35 -28.34 -11.07
C CYS A 78 13.75 -28.03 -10.55
N HIS A 79 14.32 -26.90 -11.00
CA HIS A 79 15.45 -26.31 -10.28
C HIS A 79 14.87 -25.33 -9.25
N GLU A 80 14.91 -25.73 -7.98
CA GLU A 80 14.54 -24.86 -6.87
C GLU A 80 15.54 -23.70 -6.84
N ALA A 81 15.03 -22.46 -6.88
CA ALA A 81 15.87 -21.28 -6.79
C ALA A 81 16.32 -21.15 -5.33
N GLU A 82 17.50 -21.71 -5.02
CA GLU A 82 18.13 -21.57 -3.72
C GLU A 82 18.47 -20.10 -3.48
N ILE A 83 17.73 -19.45 -2.57
CA ILE A 83 18.03 -18.08 -2.13
C ILE A 83 19.31 -18.14 -1.30
N SER A 84 20.46 -17.98 -1.96
CA SER A 84 21.74 -17.92 -1.28
C SER A 84 21.83 -16.65 -0.45
N THR A 85 21.92 -16.82 0.87
CA THR A 85 22.17 -15.70 1.79
C THR A 85 23.67 -15.43 1.78
N TYR A 86 24.08 -14.29 1.21
CA TYR A 86 25.46 -13.82 1.27
C TYR A 86 25.56 -12.61 2.21
N THR A 87 26.64 -12.55 2.98
CA THR A 87 26.93 -11.38 3.81
C THR A 87 27.77 -10.42 2.98
N VAL A 88 27.23 -9.24 2.67
CA VAL A 88 27.99 -8.15 2.05
C VAL A 88 28.76 -7.43 3.15
N PRO A 89 30.11 -7.45 3.17
CA PRO A 89 30.89 -6.66 4.10
C PRO A 89 30.53 -5.19 3.88
N LYS A 90 30.07 -4.55 4.95
CA LYS A 90 29.61 -3.18 4.95
C LYS A 90 30.87 -2.28 5.08
N PRO A 91 31.40 -1.66 4.01
CA PRO A 91 32.68 -0.96 4.09
C PRO A 91 32.57 0.22 5.06
N SER A 92 33.27 0.15 6.19
CA SER A 92 33.14 1.08 7.32
C SER A 92 33.35 2.53 6.92
N LYS A 93 34.27 2.80 5.98
CA LYS A 93 34.53 4.14 5.44
C LYS A 93 33.33 4.73 4.69
N VAL A 94 32.72 3.97 3.78
CA VAL A 94 31.52 4.41 3.05
C VAL A 94 30.34 4.63 4.00
N TYR A 95 30.29 3.86 5.10
CA TYR A 95 29.31 4.12 6.15
C TYR A 95 29.63 5.37 6.94
N ALA A 96 30.85 5.56 7.43
CA ALA A 96 31.22 6.78 8.17
C ALA A 96 31.02 8.05 7.33
N ASP A 97 31.34 8.01 6.03
CA ASP A 97 31.26 9.18 5.15
C ASP A 97 29.81 9.54 4.76
N ASN A 98 28.87 8.58 4.78
CA ASN A 98 27.46 8.80 4.40
C ASN A 98 26.46 8.61 5.56
N HIS A 99 26.94 8.24 6.75
CA HIS A 99 26.10 8.05 7.92
C HIS A 99 26.02 9.35 8.68
N GLU A 100 24.89 10.03 8.56
CA GLU A 100 24.58 11.08 9.49
C GLU A 100 24.14 10.44 10.82
N GLU A 101 24.87 10.75 11.89
CA GLU A 101 24.55 10.25 13.23
C GLU A 101 23.35 10.99 13.82
N GLY A 102 22.38 10.23 14.35
CA GLY A 102 21.25 10.81 15.06
C GLY A 102 20.04 9.86 15.10
N PRO A 103 19.06 10.13 15.97
CA PRO A 103 17.80 9.41 15.93
C PRO A 103 17.05 9.73 14.63
N ASP A 104 16.43 8.73 14.02
CA ASP A 104 15.52 8.93 12.89
C ASP A 104 14.25 9.66 13.33
N GLY A 105 13.65 10.41 12.41
CA GLY A 105 12.37 11.08 12.56
C GLY A 105 11.45 10.84 11.36
N MET A 106 10.15 11.07 11.57
CA MET A 106 9.16 10.98 10.51
C MET A 106 8.01 11.96 10.73
N LEU A 107 7.56 12.58 9.65
CA LEU A 107 6.26 13.21 9.54
C LEU A 107 5.44 12.41 8.54
N ALA A 108 4.26 11.96 8.92
CA ALA A 108 3.41 11.16 8.06
C ALA A 108 1.94 11.53 8.24
N ALA A 109 1.19 11.50 7.14
CA ALA A 109 -0.26 11.69 7.13
C ALA A 109 -0.91 10.67 6.19
N MET A 110 -2.14 10.28 6.52
CA MET A 110 -2.99 9.45 5.68
C MET A 110 -4.33 10.16 5.49
N ILE A 111 -4.77 10.30 4.24
CA ILE A 111 -6.07 10.87 3.87
C ILE A 111 -6.87 9.82 3.10
N ALA A 112 -7.99 9.37 3.67
CA ALA A 112 -8.87 8.41 3.02
C ALA A 112 -9.84 9.07 2.05
N ARG A 113 -10.03 8.43 0.90
CA ARG A 113 -10.93 8.79 -0.19
C ARG A 113 -11.89 7.64 -0.41
N LYS A 114 -12.95 7.58 0.41
CA LYS A 114 -13.92 6.47 0.42
C LYS A 114 -14.60 6.28 -0.94
N THR A 115 -15.03 7.36 -1.59
CA THR A 115 -15.67 7.32 -2.91
C THR A 115 -14.78 6.68 -3.98
N GLN A 116 -13.48 6.98 -3.93
CA GLN A 116 -12.48 6.44 -4.86
C GLN A 116 -11.87 5.11 -4.38
N LYS A 117 -12.25 4.61 -3.19
CA LYS A 117 -11.60 3.46 -2.51
C LYS A 117 -10.08 3.58 -2.46
N GLN A 118 -9.57 4.77 -2.13
CA GLN A 118 -8.14 5.06 -2.08
C GLN A 118 -7.72 5.70 -0.76
N ALA A 119 -6.48 5.48 -0.35
CA ALA A 119 -5.82 6.18 0.73
C ALA A 119 -4.55 6.85 0.21
N TRP A 120 -4.40 8.13 0.52
CA TRP A 120 -3.25 8.94 0.14
C TRP A 120 -2.31 9.11 1.33
N PHE A 121 -1.04 8.83 1.10
CA PHE A 121 0.01 8.87 2.11
C PHE A 121 0.99 9.97 1.75
N PHE A 122 1.27 10.84 2.73
CA PHE A 122 2.26 11.91 2.62
C PHE A 122 3.30 11.66 3.69
N LYS A 123 4.56 11.52 3.31
CA LYS A 123 5.60 11.10 4.25
C LYS A 123 6.93 11.78 4.01
N ILE A 124 7.50 12.36 5.06
CA ILE A 124 8.90 12.78 5.17
C ILE A 124 9.57 11.87 6.20
N ALA A 125 10.74 11.32 5.87
CA ALA A 125 11.57 10.58 6.81
C ALA A 125 13.05 10.96 6.60
N GLY A 126 13.82 10.93 7.69
CA GLY A 126 15.23 11.32 7.71
C GLY A 126 15.69 11.49 9.15
N LEU A 127 16.78 12.22 9.37
CA LEU A 127 17.21 12.55 10.73
C LEU A 127 16.16 13.38 11.49
N LYS A 128 15.97 13.08 12.78
CA LYS A 128 14.95 13.73 13.62
C LYS A 128 15.09 15.24 13.68
N GLY A 129 16.31 15.77 13.72
CA GLY A 129 16.57 17.22 13.74
C GLY A 129 15.95 17.92 12.53
N PRO A 130 16.45 17.66 11.30
CA PRO A 130 15.88 18.20 10.07
C PRO A 130 14.38 17.96 9.92
N VAL A 131 13.90 16.74 10.22
CA VAL A 131 12.47 16.41 10.13
C VAL A 131 11.62 17.27 11.08
N THR A 132 12.07 17.50 12.32
CA THR A 132 11.33 18.29 13.32
C THR A 132 11.17 19.73 12.86
N VAL A 133 12.20 20.31 12.22
CA VAL A 133 12.14 21.68 11.67
C VAL A 133 11.06 21.80 10.58
N LYS A 134 10.76 20.74 9.83
CA LYS A 134 9.74 20.77 8.76
C LYS A 134 8.30 20.65 9.27
N GLN A 135 8.06 20.45 10.57
CA GLN A 135 6.71 20.14 11.08
C GLN A 135 5.66 21.21 10.75
N ALA A 136 5.99 22.50 10.90
CA ALA A 136 5.06 23.60 10.61
C ALA A 136 4.73 23.66 9.11
N ALA A 137 5.76 23.64 8.25
CA ALA A 137 5.60 23.66 6.80
C ALA A 137 4.86 22.43 6.26
N PHE A 138 5.07 21.26 6.87
CA PHE A 138 4.33 20.03 6.52
C PHE A 138 2.85 20.16 6.86
N ARG A 139 2.50 20.78 7.99
CA ARG A 139 1.10 21.03 8.37
C ARG A 139 0.42 22.03 7.43
N GLU A 140 1.13 23.10 7.07
CA GLU A 140 0.67 24.08 6.08
C GLU A 140 0.43 23.41 4.73
N PHE A 141 1.39 22.62 4.25
CA PHE A 141 1.26 21.83 3.03
C PHE A 141 0.02 20.94 3.05
N LEU A 142 -0.18 20.14 4.12
CA LEU A 142 -1.37 19.28 4.25
C LEU A 142 -2.69 20.06 4.25
N THR A 143 -2.68 21.28 4.81
CA THR A 143 -3.85 22.17 4.81
C THR A 143 -4.17 22.69 3.41
N SER A 144 -3.17 22.77 2.51
CA SER A 144 -3.37 23.15 1.11
C SER A 144 -3.91 22.02 0.23
N VAL A 145 -3.78 20.75 0.65
CA VAL A 145 -4.15 19.59 -0.17
C VAL A 145 -5.65 19.62 -0.47
N ARG A 146 -5.99 19.70 -1.75
CA ARG A 146 -7.36 19.53 -2.30
C ARG A 146 -7.37 18.33 -3.22
N PHE A 147 -8.53 17.77 -3.48
CA PHE A 147 -8.65 16.64 -4.39
C PHE A 147 -9.65 17.00 -5.47
N ASP A 148 -9.25 16.81 -6.72
CA ASP A 148 -10.14 16.98 -7.85
C ASP A 148 -11.26 15.93 -7.80
N GLU A 149 -12.50 16.36 -7.98
CA GLU A 149 -13.67 15.49 -7.84
C GLU A 149 -13.76 14.46 -8.97
N LYS A 150 -13.26 14.81 -10.16
CA LYS A 150 -13.35 13.97 -11.36
C LYS A 150 -12.29 12.87 -11.36
N SER A 151 -11.03 13.26 -11.17
CA SER A 151 -9.88 12.35 -11.19
C SER A 151 -9.61 11.70 -9.83
N GLY A 152 -10.04 12.32 -8.74
CA GLY A 152 -9.71 11.88 -7.38
C GLY A 152 -8.26 12.13 -6.97
N ASN A 153 -7.48 12.81 -7.80
CA ASN A 153 -6.08 13.11 -7.53
C ASN A 153 -5.92 14.35 -6.64
N PRO A 154 -4.89 14.39 -5.79
CA PRO A 154 -4.58 15.56 -4.98
C PRO A 154 -3.88 16.65 -5.79
N GLU A 155 -4.21 17.88 -5.44
CA GLU A 155 -3.53 19.11 -5.83
C GLU A 155 -3.12 19.85 -4.55
N TRP A 156 -2.01 20.58 -4.59
CA TRP A 156 -1.46 21.27 -3.43
C TRP A 156 -0.74 22.55 -3.82
N THR A 157 -0.52 23.41 -2.83
CA THR A 157 0.38 24.57 -2.95
C THR A 157 1.69 24.23 -2.24
N LEU A 158 2.81 24.40 -2.94
CA LEU A 158 4.13 24.16 -2.35
C LEU A 158 4.47 25.31 -1.39
N PRO A 159 4.84 25.02 -0.12
CA PRO A 159 5.43 26.01 0.76
C PRO A 159 6.70 26.62 0.14
N THR A 160 7.07 27.82 0.58
CA THR A 160 8.27 28.50 0.10
C THR A 160 9.51 27.62 0.22
N GLY A 161 10.29 27.53 -0.86
CA GLY A 161 11.52 26.74 -0.91
C GLY A 161 11.31 25.25 -1.15
N TRP A 162 10.07 24.77 -1.31
CA TRP A 162 9.80 23.38 -1.71
C TRP A 162 9.77 23.25 -3.22
N GLN A 163 10.15 22.07 -3.72
CA GLN A 163 10.25 21.81 -5.15
C GLN A 163 9.63 20.46 -5.50
N GLN A 164 9.16 20.33 -6.74
CA GLN A 164 8.63 19.09 -7.31
C GLN A 164 9.32 18.79 -8.65
N PRO A 165 10.58 18.31 -8.62
CA PRO A 165 11.39 18.21 -9.83
C PRO A 165 10.87 17.18 -10.85
N GLY A 166 10.07 16.21 -10.41
CA GLY A 166 9.56 15.10 -11.26
C GLY A 166 8.10 15.20 -11.69
N GLY A 167 7.39 16.28 -11.36
CA GLY A 167 5.94 16.37 -11.62
C GLY A 167 5.14 15.29 -10.88
N VAL A 168 4.04 14.83 -11.47
CA VAL A 168 3.20 13.75 -10.93
C VAL A 168 3.21 12.53 -11.84
N SER A 169 3.18 11.34 -11.25
CA SER A 169 3.05 10.08 -11.96
C SER A 169 1.58 9.68 -12.08
N SER A 170 1.16 9.34 -13.30
CA SER A 170 -0.17 8.79 -13.57
C SER A 170 -0.23 7.26 -13.36
N SER A 171 0.92 6.58 -13.28
CA SER A 171 1.03 5.12 -13.16
C SER A 171 1.75 4.69 -11.87
N GLY A 172 1.45 3.48 -11.40
CA GLY A 172 2.03 2.94 -10.16
C GLY A 172 1.44 3.54 -8.87
N MET A 173 2.07 3.15 -7.74
CA MET A 173 1.67 3.58 -6.39
C MET A 173 2.26 4.95 -6.01
N GLY A 174 3.50 5.23 -6.42
CA GLY A 174 4.12 6.54 -6.22
C GLY A 174 3.47 7.58 -7.11
N TYR A 175 2.98 8.66 -6.52
CA TYR A 175 2.32 9.76 -7.23
C TYR A 175 3.23 10.97 -7.41
N ALA A 176 3.97 11.38 -6.39
CA ALA A 176 4.91 12.48 -6.48
C ALA A 176 6.02 12.35 -5.44
N THR A 177 7.17 12.96 -5.76
CA THR A 177 8.25 13.22 -4.81
C THR A 177 8.52 14.71 -4.80
N LEU A 178 8.50 15.31 -3.61
CA LEU A 178 8.83 16.72 -3.38
C LEU A 178 10.15 16.80 -2.63
N THR A 179 10.98 17.76 -3.00
CA THR A 179 12.16 18.14 -2.22
C THR A 179 11.75 19.26 -1.26
N VAL A 180 11.99 19.06 0.04
CA VAL A 180 11.59 20.00 1.10
C VAL A 180 12.82 20.60 1.78
N GLY A 181 12.91 21.93 1.77
CA GLY A 181 14.09 22.64 2.24
C GLY A 181 15.19 22.72 1.18
N THR A 182 16.40 23.02 1.64
CA THR A 182 17.59 23.23 0.83
C THR A 182 18.73 22.37 1.34
N GLU A 183 19.64 22.00 0.45
CA GLU A 183 20.89 21.31 0.82
C GLU A 183 21.66 22.08 1.91
N PRO A 184 22.35 21.38 2.83
CA PRO A 184 22.47 19.91 2.92
C PRO A 184 21.30 19.22 3.64
N ASP A 185 20.43 19.97 4.33
CA ASP A 185 19.32 19.41 5.13
C ASP A 185 18.03 19.21 4.30
N SER A 186 18.18 18.97 2.99
CA SER A 186 17.02 18.73 2.12
C SER A 186 16.46 17.34 2.44
N LEU A 187 15.13 17.23 2.43
CA LEU A 187 14.45 15.96 2.66
C LEU A 187 13.48 15.68 1.52
N GLU A 188 13.11 14.42 1.36
CA GLU A 188 12.06 14.03 0.42
C GLU A 188 10.71 13.88 1.13
N LEU A 189 9.68 14.51 0.57
CA LEU A 189 8.28 14.18 0.83
C LEU A 189 7.78 13.27 -0.29
N THR A 190 7.39 12.06 0.07
CA THR A 190 6.77 11.10 -0.85
C THR A 190 5.25 11.14 -0.75
N VAL A 191 4.59 11.17 -1.90
CA VAL A 191 3.13 11.06 -2.03
C VAL A 191 2.81 9.74 -2.70
N ILE A 192 2.10 8.87 -2.01
CA ILE A 192 1.76 7.52 -2.48
C ILE A 192 0.25 7.32 -2.36
N ARG A 193 -0.35 6.66 -3.35
CA ARG A 193 -1.74 6.20 -3.31
C ARG A 193 -1.79 4.68 -3.19
N LEU A 194 -2.58 4.18 -2.25
CA LEU A 194 -2.85 2.74 -2.10
C LEU A 194 -4.36 2.49 -2.07
N PRO A 195 -4.82 1.27 -2.39
CA PRO A 195 -6.21 0.88 -2.18
C PRO A 195 -6.60 1.07 -0.70
N LEU A 196 -7.76 1.67 -0.48
CA LEU A 196 -8.39 1.71 0.83
C LEU A 196 -9.15 0.39 1.02
N PRO A 197 -8.81 -0.43 2.03
CA PRO A 197 -9.57 -1.64 2.29
C PRO A 197 -11.00 -1.30 2.75
N ASP A 198 -11.94 -2.20 2.51
CA ASP A 198 -13.33 -2.08 3.01
C ASP A 198 -13.42 -2.35 4.54
N SER A 199 -12.29 -2.58 5.22
CA SER A 199 -12.19 -2.79 6.67
C SER A 199 -12.39 -1.49 7.45
N ASP A 200 -12.50 -1.61 8.79
CA ASP A 200 -12.51 -0.46 9.68
C ASP A 200 -11.31 0.47 9.43
N PHE A 201 -11.61 1.75 9.24
CA PHE A 201 -10.63 2.77 8.94
C PHE A 201 -9.70 3.03 10.13
N ASP A 202 -10.22 2.99 11.36
CA ASP A 202 -9.42 3.27 12.55
C ASP A 202 -8.41 2.16 12.82
N ALA A 203 -8.83 0.90 12.67
CA ALA A 203 -7.93 -0.25 12.66
C ALA A 203 -6.85 -0.14 11.56
N TYR A 204 -7.24 0.27 10.35
CA TYR A 204 -6.31 0.45 9.23
C TYR A 204 -5.30 1.59 9.49
N LEU A 205 -5.78 2.72 10.01
CA LEU A 205 -4.94 3.85 10.43
C LEU A 205 -3.96 3.41 11.52
N LEU A 206 -4.43 2.74 12.56
CA LEU A 206 -3.59 2.26 13.66
C LEU A 206 -2.49 1.31 13.18
N GLN A 207 -2.83 0.40 12.27
CA GLN A 207 -1.84 -0.50 11.68
C GLN A 207 -0.74 0.26 10.94
N ASN A 208 -1.10 1.30 10.17
CA ASN A 208 -0.13 2.15 9.47
C ASN A 208 0.72 2.97 10.45
N VAL A 209 0.10 3.57 11.47
CA VAL A 209 0.81 4.30 12.54
C VAL A 209 1.83 3.40 13.24
N ASN A 210 1.45 2.18 13.63
CA ASN A 210 2.36 1.23 14.27
C ASN A 210 3.46 0.74 13.33
N ARG A 211 3.17 0.61 12.03
CA ARG A 211 4.20 0.32 11.02
C ARG A 211 5.24 1.43 10.92
N TRP A 212 4.82 2.69 10.94
CA TRP A 212 5.74 3.83 10.96
C TRP A 212 6.53 3.93 12.26
N ARG A 213 5.90 3.70 13.40
CA ARG A 213 6.57 3.63 14.70
C ARG A 213 7.68 2.58 14.72
N LYS A 214 7.42 1.40 14.16
CA LYS A 214 8.44 0.34 13.99
C LYS A 214 9.61 0.76 13.12
N GLN A 215 9.40 1.55 12.06
CA GLN A 215 10.50 2.12 11.27
C GLN A 215 11.40 3.05 12.10
N LEU A 216 10.82 3.73 13.10
CA LEU A 216 11.54 4.55 14.07
C LEU A 216 11.99 3.79 15.33
N ARG A 217 11.87 2.45 15.34
CA ARG A 217 12.19 1.58 16.49
C ARG A 217 11.39 1.93 17.77
N LEU A 218 10.20 2.49 17.60
CA LEU A 218 9.27 2.80 18.69
C LEU A 218 8.30 1.64 18.93
N ALA A 219 7.90 1.42 20.18
CA ALA A 219 6.87 0.44 20.54
C ALA A 219 5.51 0.79 19.93
N ASP A 220 4.67 -0.21 19.66
CA ASP A 220 3.31 0.00 19.16
C ASP A 220 2.48 0.86 20.13
N CYS A 221 1.63 1.72 19.59
CA CYS A 221 0.59 2.41 20.35
C CYS A 221 -0.77 1.75 20.13
N ARG A 222 -1.69 2.03 21.06
CA ARG A 222 -3.11 1.68 20.93
C ARG A 222 -3.88 2.99 20.76
N LEU A 223 -4.89 3.01 19.89
CA LEU A 223 -5.88 4.07 19.90
C LEU A 223 -6.64 3.96 21.24
N ARG A 224 -6.65 5.05 22.00
CA ARG A 224 -7.65 5.23 23.05
C ARG A 224 -8.85 5.86 22.34
N ILE A 225 -9.86 5.04 22.12
CA ILE A 225 -11.19 5.42 21.63
C ILE A 225 -12.07 5.58 22.85
#